data_AF-A0A7H4MLP1-F1
#
_entry.id   AF-A0A7H4MLP1-F1
#
_cell.length_a   1.000
_cell.length_b   1.000
_cell.length_c   1.000
_cell.angle_alpha   90.00
_cell.angle_beta   90.00
_cell.angle_gamma   90.00
#
_symmetry.space_group_name_H-M   'P 1'
#
loop_
_entity.id
_entity.type
_entity.pdbx_description
1 polymer ?
#
loop_
_entity_poly.entity_id
_entity_poly.type
_entity_poly.pdbx_seq_one_letter_code
_entity_poly.pdbx_strand_id
1 'polypeptide(L)'
;MVAGIFYGIKPAVAAIVLQAAHRIGSRALKNGAYWAIAAAAFVAIFALNVPFPLIVLAAALAGFIGGRLAPTIFGKADAHRAQSHPGGAAIIDDTTPIPAHAIFSWRRTSQVLIAGMLLWLVPMAALTLMLGWAHPLTQMSWFFTKAALMTFGGAYAVLPYVYQGAVTHYGWLTAGQMMDGLALGESTPGPLIMVVTFVGFVGGYTKAVLGVDDVLLGGIAAACLVTWFTFLPSFIFILAGGPFIETTHNKVGFTAPLTAITAAVVGVILNLALFFYLA
;
A
#
# COMPACT_ATOMS: atom_id res chain seq x y z
N MET A 1 -9.57 10.54 30.57
CA MET A 1 -10.30 10.40 29.29
C MET A 1 -9.39 10.14 28.10
N VAL A 2 -8.28 10.89 27.93
CA VAL A 2 -7.32 10.69 26.82
C VAL A 2 -6.70 9.28 26.78
N ALA A 3 -6.26 8.72 27.92
CA ALA A 3 -5.68 7.37 27.98
C ALA A 3 -6.67 6.23 27.62
N GLY A 4 -7.97 6.40 27.91
CA GLY A 4 -8.99 5.38 27.62
C GLY A 4 -9.26 5.20 26.12
N ILE A 5 -9.14 6.27 25.33
CA ILE A 5 -9.25 6.22 23.87
C ILE A 5 -8.04 5.50 23.26
N PHE A 6 -6.83 5.72 23.80
CA PHE A 6 -5.62 4.99 23.38
C PHE A 6 -5.71 3.48 23.64
N TYR A 7 -6.34 3.06 24.75
CA TYR A 7 -6.60 1.64 25.03
C TYR A 7 -7.60 1.00 24.06
N GLY A 8 -8.53 1.76 23.49
CA GLY A 8 -9.51 1.23 22.53
C GLY A 8 -8.96 1.11 21.11
N ILE A 9 -8.10 2.03 20.67
CA ILE A 9 -7.57 2.05 19.31
C ILE A 9 -6.56 0.92 19.08
N LYS A 10 -5.61 0.71 19.99
CA LYS A 10 -4.57 -0.31 19.87
C LYS A 10 -5.10 -1.72 19.52
N PRO A 11 -6.09 -2.29 20.26
CA PRO A 11 -6.66 -3.59 19.90
C PRO A 11 -7.47 -3.55 18.60
N ALA A 12 -8.10 -2.43 18.25
CA ALA A 12 -8.78 -2.27 16.96
C ALA A 12 -7.78 -2.28 15.78
N VAL A 13 -6.65 -1.58 15.93
CA VAL A 13 -5.55 -1.62 14.95
C VAL A 13 -4.99 -3.03 14.84
N ALA A 14 -4.69 -3.69 15.96
CA ALA A 14 -4.21 -5.07 15.97
C ALA A 14 -5.20 -6.02 15.26
N ALA A 15 -6.51 -5.88 15.51
CA ALA A 15 -7.55 -6.67 14.85
C ALA A 15 -7.61 -6.45 13.33
N ILE A 16 -7.53 -5.20 12.87
CA ILE A 16 -7.49 -4.86 11.43
C ILE A 16 -6.24 -5.43 10.77
N VAL A 17 -5.08 -5.29 11.41
CA VAL A 17 -3.80 -5.80 10.90
C VAL A 17 -3.81 -7.34 10.87
N LEU A 18 -4.37 -8.00 11.89
CA LEU A 18 -4.58 -9.45 11.90
C LEU A 18 -5.54 -9.90 10.80
N GLN A 19 -6.64 -9.18 10.57
CA GLN A 19 -7.57 -9.48 9.48
C GLN A 19 -6.89 -9.34 8.12
N ALA A 20 -6.07 -8.30 7.93
CA ALA A 20 -5.26 -8.13 6.72
C ALA A 20 -4.26 -9.28 6.55
N ALA A 21 -3.56 -9.68 7.63
CA ALA A 21 -2.65 -10.83 7.63
C ALA A 21 -3.38 -12.12 7.25
N HIS A 22 -4.56 -12.37 7.83
CA HIS A 22 -5.37 -13.54 7.54
C HIS A 22 -5.88 -13.56 6.09
N ARG A 23 -6.38 -12.43 5.59
CA ARG A 23 -6.89 -12.29 4.22
C ARG A 23 -5.78 -12.47 3.18
N ILE A 24 -4.60 -11.89 3.39
CA ILE A 24 -3.45 -12.06 2.49
C ILE A 24 -2.88 -13.48 2.64
N GLY A 25 -2.70 -13.95 3.87
CA GLY A 25 -2.15 -15.26 4.20
C GLY A 25 -2.94 -16.42 3.62
N SER A 26 -4.27 -16.40 3.74
CA SER A 26 -5.15 -17.42 3.14
C SER A 26 -5.05 -17.48 1.60
N ARG A 27 -4.65 -16.39 0.95
CA ARG A 27 -4.43 -16.32 -0.51
C ARG A 27 -3.01 -16.70 -0.91
N ALA A 28 -2.00 -16.34 -0.11
CA ALA A 28 -0.59 -16.53 -0.47
C ALA A 28 0.05 -17.82 0.08
N LEU A 29 -0.30 -18.25 1.30
CA LEU A 29 0.35 -19.36 2.01
C LEU A 29 -0.29 -20.72 1.64
N LYS A 30 -0.10 -21.14 0.40
CA LYS A 30 -0.72 -22.37 -0.14
C LYS A 30 0.03 -23.67 0.16
N ASN A 31 1.29 -23.60 0.56
CA ASN A 31 2.13 -24.77 0.80
C ASN A 31 3.05 -24.55 2.02
N GLY A 32 3.69 -25.63 2.49
CA GLY A 32 4.62 -25.58 3.63
C GLY A 32 5.83 -24.67 3.38
N ALA A 33 6.28 -24.51 2.14
CA ALA A 33 7.42 -23.66 1.80
C ALA A 33 7.12 -22.16 2.01
N TYR A 34 5.95 -21.68 1.57
CA TYR A 34 5.51 -20.31 1.81
C TYR A 34 5.24 -20.06 3.30
N TRP A 35 4.72 -21.05 4.03
CA TRP A 35 4.62 -20.98 5.49
C TRP A 35 5.98 -20.86 6.17
N ALA A 36 6.99 -21.60 5.71
CA ALA A 36 8.35 -21.50 6.23
C ALA A 36 8.97 -20.12 5.95
N ILE A 37 8.75 -19.56 4.76
CA ILE A 37 9.21 -18.20 4.42
C ILE A 37 8.51 -17.15 5.30
N ALA A 38 7.20 -17.28 5.53
CA ALA A 38 6.45 -16.37 6.40
C ALA A 38 6.94 -16.46 7.86
N ALA A 39 7.15 -17.67 8.39
CA ALA A 39 7.67 -17.88 9.72
C ALA A 39 9.11 -17.35 9.87
N ALA A 40 9.97 -17.60 8.90
CA ALA A 40 11.34 -17.08 8.89
C ALA A 40 11.37 -15.56 8.83
N ALA A 41 10.51 -14.94 8.01
CA ALA A 41 10.36 -13.48 7.95
C ALA A 41 9.88 -12.90 9.29
N PHE A 42 8.90 -13.54 9.93
CA PHE A 42 8.41 -13.17 11.25
C PHE A 42 9.54 -13.24 12.30
N VAL A 43 10.28 -14.34 12.36
CA VAL A 43 11.41 -14.49 13.31
C VAL A 43 12.52 -13.48 13.03
N ALA A 44 12.85 -13.24 11.75
CA ALA A 44 13.88 -12.29 11.36
C ALA A 44 13.55 -10.86 11.81
N ILE A 45 12.30 -10.42 11.69
CA ILE A 45 11.91 -9.08 12.12
C ILE A 45 11.69 -9.01 13.64
N PHE A 46 11.06 -10.01 14.24
CA PHE A 46 10.65 -10.00 15.66
C PHE A 46 11.83 -10.25 16.60
N ALA A 47 12.65 -11.27 16.33
CA ALA A 47 13.73 -11.68 17.22
C ALA A 47 15.09 -11.07 16.82
N LEU A 48 15.35 -10.92 15.52
CA LEU A 48 16.66 -10.49 15.01
C LEU A 48 16.70 -9.00 14.62
N ASN A 49 15.58 -8.28 14.70
CA ASN A 49 15.45 -6.87 14.29
C ASN A 49 15.97 -6.59 12.88
N VAL A 50 15.85 -7.58 11.98
CA VAL A 50 16.29 -7.43 10.59
C VAL A 50 15.40 -6.41 9.89
N PRO A 51 15.98 -5.41 9.20
CA PRO A 51 15.18 -4.40 8.52
C PRO A 51 14.35 -5.01 7.39
N PHE A 52 13.09 -4.58 7.29
CA PHE A 52 12.10 -5.08 6.33
C PHE A 52 12.61 -5.21 4.88
N PRO A 53 13.36 -4.25 4.31
CA PRO A 53 13.91 -4.38 2.95
C PRO A 53 14.79 -5.61 2.75
N LEU A 54 15.58 -5.99 3.76
CA LEU A 54 16.44 -7.19 3.68
C LEU A 54 15.60 -8.46 3.72
N ILE A 55 14.50 -8.48 4.47
CA ILE A 55 13.58 -9.62 4.52
C ILE A 55 12.92 -9.82 3.15
N VAL A 56 12.47 -8.73 2.51
CA VAL A 56 11.89 -8.77 1.16
C VAL A 56 12.91 -9.28 0.14
N LEU A 57 14.16 -8.78 0.18
CA LEU A 57 15.22 -9.25 -0.70
C LEU A 57 15.56 -10.73 -0.48
N ALA A 58 15.66 -11.17 0.77
CA ALA A 58 15.92 -12.57 1.11
C ALA A 58 14.76 -13.48 0.64
N ALA A 59 13.51 -13.05 0.81
CA ALA A 59 12.34 -13.77 0.32
C ALA A 59 12.32 -13.84 -1.21
N ALA A 60 12.66 -12.76 -1.90
CA ALA A 60 12.76 -12.72 -3.36
C ALA A 60 13.83 -13.71 -3.88
N LEU A 61 15.01 -13.73 -3.24
CA LEU A 61 16.08 -14.66 -3.55
C LEU A 61 15.68 -16.11 -3.25
N ALA A 62 15.06 -16.37 -2.10
CA ALA A 62 14.57 -17.70 -1.73
C ALA A 62 13.50 -18.20 -2.71
N GLY A 63 12.58 -17.35 -3.16
CA GLY A 63 11.60 -17.66 -4.19
C GLY A 63 12.23 -17.87 -5.57
N PHE A 64 13.26 -17.10 -5.93
CA PHE A 64 13.99 -17.27 -7.19
C PHE A 64 14.75 -18.59 -7.25
N ILE A 65 15.49 -18.91 -6.19
CA ILE A 65 16.25 -20.15 -6.05
C ILE A 65 15.28 -21.34 -5.95
N GLY A 66 14.24 -21.23 -5.12
CA GLY A 66 13.20 -22.25 -4.96
C GLY A 66 12.43 -22.53 -6.24
N GLY A 67 12.13 -21.49 -7.03
CA GLY A 67 11.50 -21.62 -8.35
C GLY A 67 12.35 -22.35 -9.37
N ARG A 68 13.69 -22.30 -9.25
CA ARG A 68 14.63 -23.05 -10.10
C ARG A 68 14.88 -24.48 -9.62
N LEU A 69 15.02 -24.68 -8.31
CA LEU A 69 15.37 -25.98 -7.73
C LEU A 69 14.17 -26.90 -7.51
N ALA A 70 13.00 -26.34 -7.18
CA ALA A 70 11.79 -27.09 -6.92
C ALA A 70 10.56 -26.44 -7.60
N PRO A 71 10.49 -26.47 -8.96
CA PRO A 71 9.41 -25.83 -9.72
C PRO A 71 8.03 -26.39 -9.38
N THR A 72 7.94 -27.65 -8.93
CA THR A 72 6.69 -28.31 -8.55
C THR A 72 6.06 -27.75 -7.26
N ILE A 73 6.90 -27.21 -6.36
CA ILE A 73 6.48 -26.61 -5.09
C ILE A 73 6.15 -25.13 -5.28
N PHE A 74 7.01 -24.41 -6.01
CA PHE A 74 6.90 -22.95 -6.18
C PHE A 74 6.12 -22.50 -7.43
N GLY A 75 5.96 -23.36 -8.44
CA GLY A 75 5.33 -23.03 -9.72
C GLY A 75 3.80 -23.15 -9.79
N LYS A 76 3.13 -23.52 -8.69
CA LYS A 76 1.65 -23.65 -8.63
C LYS A 76 0.93 -22.37 -8.21
N ALA A 77 1.38 -21.19 -8.65
CA ALA A 77 0.68 -19.95 -8.33
C ALA A 77 -0.64 -19.80 -9.12
N ASP A 78 -0.73 -20.32 -10.35
CA ASP A 78 -1.84 -20.01 -11.28
C ASP A 78 -2.46 -21.23 -11.98
N ALA A 79 -2.45 -22.42 -11.36
CA ALA A 79 -3.27 -23.53 -11.87
C ALA A 79 -4.79 -23.32 -11.66
N HIS A 80 -5.17 -22.27 -10.91
CA HIS A 80 -6.56 -21.86 -10.67
C HIS A 80 -6.91 -20.58 -11.42
N ARG A 81 -6.79 -20.59 -12.75
CA ARG A 81 -7.46 -19.57 -13.58
C ARG A 81 -8.03 -20.06 -14.90
N ALA A 82 -8.09 -21.37 -15.12
CA ALA A 82 -9.11 -21.94 -15.99
C ALA A 82 -10.47 -21.98 -15.24
N GLN A 83 -10.95 -20.82 -14.79
CA GLN A 83 -12.38 -20.70 -14.53
C GLN A 83 -13.01 -20.55 -15.91
N SER A 84 -13.53 -21.65 -16.43
CA SER A 84 -14.51 -21.65 -17.52
C SER A 84 -15.65 -20.73 -17.10
N HIS A 85 -15.59 -19.45 -17.54
CA HIS A 85 -16.69 -18.53 -17.36
C HIS A 85 -17.93 -19.14 -18.07
N PRO A 86 -19.09 -19.26 -17.40
CA PRO A 86 -20.30 -19.80 -18.03
C PRO A 86 -20.87 -18.92 -19.15
N GLY A 87 -20.31 -17.73 -19.37
CA GLY A 87 -20.62 -16.87 -20.51
C GLY A 87 -19.59 -17.12 -21.61
N GLY A 88 -20.05 -17.35 -22.84
CA GLY A 88 -19.21 -17.71 -23.99
C GLY A 88 -18.02 -16.80 -24.24
N ALA A 89 -17.14 -17.24 -25.16
CA ALA A 89 -15.85 -16.61 -25.47
C ALA A 89 -15.92 -15.07 -25.47
N ALA A 90 -15.19 -14.46 -24.55
CA ALA A 90 -15.09 -13.01 -24.47
C ALA A 90 -14.35 -12.47 -25.70
N ILE A 91 -14.72 -11.27 -26.16
CA ILE A 91 -14.02 -10.57 -27.27
C ILE A 91 -12.55 -10.29 -26.90
N ILE A 92 -12.27 -10.15 -25.60
CA ILE A 92 -10.93 -10.08 -25.03
C ILE A 92 -10.82 -11.23 -24.04
N ASP A 93 -10.09 -12.27 -24.42
CA ASP A 93 -9.81 -13.46 -23.61
C ASP A 93 -8.29 -13.63 -23.41
N ASP A 94 -7.88 -14.58 -22.57
CA ASP A 94 -6.48 -14.90 -22.25
C ASP A 94 -5.63 -15.29 -23.49
N THR A 95 -6.30 -15.53 -24.63
CA THR A 95 -5.68 -15.83 -25.94
C THR A 95 -5.47 -14.60 -26.82
N THR A 96 -5.95 -13.43 -26.41
CA THR A 96 -5.80 -12.17 -27.15
C THR A 96 -4.33 -11.73 -27.14
N PRO A 97 -3.73 -11.38 -28.29
CA PRO A 97 -2.35 -10.94 -28.32
C PRO A 97 -2.14 -9.68 -27.47
N ILE A 98 -1.09 -9.70 -26.65
CA ILE A 98 -0.76 -8.61 -25.72
C ILE A 98 -0.58 -7.31 -26.53
N PRO A 99 -1.33 -6.23 -26.23
CA PRO A 99 -1.20 -4.96 -26.92
C PRO A 99 0.22 -4.41 -26.85
N ALA A 100 0.66 -3.69 -27.89
CA ALA A 100 2.04 -3.17 -27.97
C ALA A 100 2.46 -2.27 -26.78
N HIS A 101 1.51 -1.65 -26.08
CA HIS A 101 1.76 -0.85 -24.86
C HIS A 101 1.92 -1.70 -23.60
N ALA A 102 1.39 -2.92 -23.57
CA ALA A 102 1.48 -3.88 -22.47
C ALA A 102 2.71 -4.79 -22.56
N ILE A 103 3.49 -4.71 -23.64
CA ILE A 103 4.78 -5.40 -23.76
C ILE A 103 5.83 -4.66 -22.91
N PHE A 104 6.50 -5.39 -22.03
CA PHE A 104 7.59 -4.87 -21.21
C PHE A 104 8.73 -4.32 -22.07
N SER A 105 9.16 -3.10 -21.76
CA SER A 105 10.37 -2.51 -22.33
C SER A 105 11.07 -1.67 -21.28
N TRP A 106 12.36 -1.93 -21.07
CA TRP A 106 13.15 -1.23 -20.07
C TRP A 106 13.12 0.29 -20.26
N ARG A 107 13.09 0.73 -21.52
CA ARG A 107 12.98 2.15 -21.89
C ARG A 107 11.69 2.80 -21.40
N ARG A 108 10.52 2.15 -21.58
CA ARG A 108 9.24 2.71 -21.10
C ARG A 108 9.18 2.68 -19.58
N THR A 109 9.63 1.59 -18.96
CA THR A 109 9.70 1.48 -17.49
C THR A 109 10.56 2.61 -16.91
N SER A 110 11.75 2.86 -17.47
CA SER A 110 12.60 3.97 -17.01
C SER A 110 11.95 5.33 -17.27
N GLN A 111 11.25 5.53 -18.40
CA GLN A 111 10.53 6.77 -18.69
C GLN A 111 9.40 7.03 -17.68
N VAL A 112 8.62 6.00 -17.34
CA VAL A 112 7.56 6.09 -16.32
C VAL A 112 8.15 6.39 -14.95
N LEU A 113 9.24 5.73 -14.56
CA LEU A 113 9.91 5.99 -13.29
C LEU A 113 10.46 7.41 -13.21
N ILE A 114 11.12 7.90 -14.26
CA ILE A 114 11.64 9.27 -14.31
C ILE A 114 10.49 10.28 -14.28
N ALA A 115 9.46 10.09 -15.11
CA ALA A 115 8.30 10.98 -15.12
C ALA A 115 7.58 10.99 -13.76
N GLY A 116 7.37 9.82 -13.17
CA GLY A 116 6.78 9.69 -11.83
C GLY A 116 7.62 10.34 -10.74
N MET A 117 8.94 10.18 -10.79
CA MET A 117 9.87 10.80 -9.85
C MET A 117 9.87 12.33 -10.00
N LEU A 118 9.80 12.86 -11.22
CA LEU A 118 9.67 14.30 -11.47
C LEU A 118 8.31 14.83 -10.98
N LEU A 119 7.22 14.12 -11.25
CA LEU A 119 5.87 14.46 -10.78
C LEU A 119 5.74 14.43 -9.25
N TRP A 120 6.64 13.73 -8.56
CA TRP A 120 6.73 13.76 -7.10
C TRP A 120 7.69 14.87 -6.62
N LEU A 121 8.89 14.93 -7.18
CA LEU A 121 9.97 15.84 -6.76
C LEU A 121 9.60 17.30 -6.98
N VAL A 122 9.03 17.65 -8.13
CA VAL A 122 8.70 19.04 -8.47
C VAL A 122 7.72 19.66 -7.47
N PRO A 123 6.52 19.08 -7.20
CA PRO A 123 5.60 19.65 -6.22
C PRO A 123 6.14 19.56 -4.79
N MET A 124 6.87 18.50 -4.42
CA MET A 124 7.46 18.40 -3.08
C MET A 124 8.55 19.44 -2.85
N ALA A 125 9.42 19.68 -3.84
CA ALA A 125 10.43 20.74 -3.82
C ALA A 125 9.78 22.13 -3.77
N ALA A 126 8.72 22.36 -4.57
CA ALA A 126 7.99 23.62 -4.54
C ALA A 126 7.37 23.88 -3.16
N LEU A 127 6.68 22.91 -2.56
CA LEU A 127 6.11 23.04 -1.21
C LEU A 127 7.18 23.32 -0.15
N THR A 128 8.29 22.57 -0.19
CA THR A 128 9.38 22.73 0.79
C THR A 128 10.11 24.06 0.67
N LEU A 129 10.35 24.55 -0.56
CA LEU A 129 11.05 25.82 -0.79
C LEU A 129 10.14 27.04 -0.56
N MET A 130 8.86 26.96 -0.93
CA MET A 130 7.93 28.09 -0.84
C MET A 130 7.28 28.22 0.54
N LEU A 131 6.91 27.10 1.17
CA LEU A 131 6.17 27.09 2.45
C LEU A 131 7.01 26.60 3.63
N GLY A 132 8.11 25.90 3.36
CA GLY A 132 8.95 25.28 4.38
C GLY A 132 8.54 23.84 4.73
N TRP A 133 9.46 23.13 5.39
CA TRP A 133 9.24 21.74 5.80
C TRP A 133 8.12 21.60 6.81
N ALA A 134 8.06 22.48 7.81
CA ALA A 134 7.09 22.40 8.91
C ALA A 134 5.66 22.77 8.50
N HIS A 135 5.45 23.29 7.29
CA HIS A 135 4.12 23.70 6.84
C HIS A 135 3.17 22.50 6.71
N PRO A 136 1.89 22.61 7.13
CA PRO A 136 0.96 21.49 7.11
C PRO A 136 0.81 20.82 5.73
N LEU A 137 0.76 21.59 4.64
CA LEU A 137 0.68 21.02 3.27
C LEU A 137 1.89 20.15 2.93
N THR A 138 3.08 20.57 3.34
CA THR A 138 4.33 19.82 3.13
C THR A 138 4.33 18.54 3.95
N GLN A 139 3.92 18.63 5.22
CA GLN A 139 3.83 17.47 6.12
C GLN A 139 2.75 16.47 5.67
N MET A 140 1.60 16.94 5.21
CA MET A 140 0.55 16.10 4.61
C MET A 140 1.07 15.36 3.38
N SER A 141 1.69 16.08 2.44
CA SER A 141 2.26 15.50 1.23
C SER A 141 3.29 14.41 1.54
N TRP A 142 4.18 14.66 2.50
CA TRP A 142 5.17 13.70 2.95
C TRP A 142 4.57 12.48 3.67
N PHE A 143 3.63 12.72 4.59
CA PHE A 143 2.96 11.68 5.35
C PHE A 143 2.18 10.73 4.45
N PHE A 144 1.41 11.26 3.51
CA PHE A 144 0.61 10.45 2.59
C PHE A 144 1.46 9.76 1.51
N THR A 145 2.60 10.34 1.11
CA THR A 145 3.60 9.62 0.32
C THR A 145 4.10 8.38 1.07
N LYS A 146 4.46 8.52 2.35
CA LYS A 146 4.89 7.37 3.18
C LYS A 146 3.77 6.36 3.34
N ALA A 147 2.55 6.82 3.62
CA ALA A 147 1.38 5.94 3.72
C ALA A 147 1.22 5.13 2.44
N ALA A 148 1.28 5.77 1.26
CA ALA A 148 1.15 5.10 -0.03
C ALA A 148 2.25 4.07 -0.31
N LEU A 149 3.50 4.36 0.07
CA LEU A 149 4.64 3.45 -0.13
C LEU A 149 4.69 2.29 0.88
N MET A 150 4.13 2.48 2.08
CA MET A 150 4.26 1.54 3.20
C MET A 150 2.97 0.73 3.47
N THR A 151 1.88 1.02 2.77
CA THR A 151 0.61 0.32 2.98
C THR A 151 0.60 -1.04 2.30
N PHE A 152 0.51 -2.09 3.12
CA PHE A 152 0.20 -3.46 2.70
C PHE A 152 -1.12 -3.89 3.37
N GLY A 153 -2.01 -4.59 2.65
CA GLY A 153 -3.29 -5.07 3.22
C GLY A 153 -4.55 -4.32 2.79
N GLY A 154 -4.43 -3.35 1.88
CA GLY A 154 -5.56 -2.60 1.32
C GLY A 154 -6.01 -1.41 2.18
N ALA A 155 -7.11 -0.78 1.78
CA ALA A 155 -7.57 0.49 2.37
C ALA A 155 -7.80 0.41 3.89
N TYR A 156 -8.33 -0.70 4.41
CA TYR A 156 -8.55 -0.85 5.86
C TYR A 156 -7.25 -0.86 6.68
N ALA A 157 -6.17 -1.41 6.13
CA ALA A 157 -4.89 -1.49 6.83
C ALA A 157 -4.21 -0.12 7.01
N VAL A 158 -4.52 0.85 6.14
CA VAL A 158 -3.94 2.20 6.23
C VAL A 158 -4.69 3.10 7.21
N LEU A 159 -5.96 2.80 7.53
CA LEU A 159 -6.77 3.66 8.40
C LEU A 159 -6.18 3.86 9.80
N PRO A 160 -5.69 2.81 10.50
CA PRO A 160 -4.93 2.97 11.73
C PRO A 160 -3.77 3.96 11.63
N TYR A 161 -2.97 3.83 10.57
CA TYR A 161 -1.80 4.67 10.36
C TYR A 161 -2.20 6.12 10.13
N VAL A 162 -3.23 6.35 9.31
CA VAL A 162 -3.80 7.68 9.05
C VAL A 162 -4.43 8.27 10.30
N TYR A 163 -5.15 7.49 11.10
CA TYR A 163 -5.69 7.93 12.38
C TYR A 163 -4.56 8.40 13.30
N GLN A 164 -3.53 7.57 13.48
CA GLN A 164 -2.40 7.91 14.33
C GLN A 164 -1.68 9.18 13.85
N GLY A 165 -1.40 9.29 12.55
CA GLY A 165 -0.76 10.46 11.99
C GLY A 165 -1.64 11.71 12.06
N ALA A 166 -2.81 11.67 11.43
CA ALA A 166 -3.67 12.85 11.23
C ALA A 166 -4.41 13.30 12.49
N VAL A 167 -4.80 12.38 13.39
CA VAL A 167 -5.51 12.74 14.62
C VAL A 167 -4.53 12.93 15.77
N THR A 168 -3.66 11.95 16.03
CA THR A 168 -2.87 11.96 17.28
C THR A 168 -1.56 12.72 17.17
N HIS A 169 -0.84 12.62 16.04
CA HIS A 169 0.49 13.20 15.90
C HIS A 169 0.45 14.64 15.37
N TYR A 170 -0.20 14.86 14.22
CA TYR A 170 -0.27 16.17 13.58
C TYR A 170 -1.49 17.01 14.01
N GLY A 171 -2.51 16.37 14.57
CA GLY A 171 -3.75 17.03 14.99
C GLY A 171 -4.43 17.81 13.87
N TRP A 172 -4.44 17.26 12.65
CA TRP A 172 -5.18 17.78 11.50
C TRP A 172 -6.69 17.57 11.67
N LEU A 173 -7.09 16.46 12.30
CA LEU A 173 -8.48 16.13 12.57
C LEU A 173 -8.68 15.75 14.04
N THR A 174 -9.92 15.88 14.51
CA THR A 174 -10.36 15.22 15.74
C THR A 174 -10.77 13.77 15.46
N ALA A 175 -10.88 12.96 16.51
CA ALA A 175 -11.37 11.58 16.40
C ALA A 175 -12.79 11.52 15.79
N GLY A 176 -13.66 12.46 16.16
CA GLY A 176 -15.02 12.55 15.60
C GLY A 176 -15.00 12.83 14.09
N GLN A 177 -14.21 13.83 13.66
CA GLN A 177 -14.08 14.14 12.23
C GLN A 177 -13.52 12.97 11.43
N MET A 178 -12.58 12.20 11.98
CA MET A 178 -12.09 10.99 11.32
C MET A 178 -13.19 9.92 11.17
N MET A 179 -14.05 9.76 12.17
CA MET A 179 -15.20 8.85 12.10
C MET A 179 -16.24 9.32 11.08
N ASP A 180 -16.50 10.62 10.99
CA ASP A 180 -17.39 11.20 9.98
C ASP A 180 -16.85 10.91 8.57
N GLY A 181 -15.53 11.10 8.37
CA GLY A 181 -14.87 10.77 7.11
C GLY A 181 -14.99 9.28 6.74
N LEU A 182 -14.87 8.39 7.72
CA LEU A 182 -15.05 6.95 7.52
C LEU A 182 -16.49 6.62 7.14
N ALA A 183 -17.48 7.19 7.84
CA ALA A 183 -18.89 7.00 7.53
C ALA A 183 -19.24 7.50 6.11
N LEU A 184 -18.68 8.65 5.69
CA LEU A 184 -18.80 9.15 4.32
C LEU A 184 -18.15 8.21 3.29
N GLY A 185 -16.96 7.67 3.59
CA GLY A 185 -16.26 6.72 2.73
C GLY A 185 -17.02 5.40 2.54
N GLU A 186 -17.69 4.89 3.58
CA GLU A 186 -18.47 3.64 3.53
C GLU A 186 -19.87 3.83 2.93
N SER A 187 -20.43 5.04 2.99
CA SER A 187 -21.75 5.36 2.42
C SER A 187 -21.70 5.72 0.93
N THR A 188 -20.54 6.10 0.41
CA THR A 188 -20.36 6.41 -1.01
C THR A 188 -19.91 5.17 -1.78
N PRO A 189 -20.50 4.87 -2.95
CA PRO A 189 -20.02 3.79 -3.79
C PRO A 189 -18.64 4.17 -4.34
N GLY A 190 -17.57 3.63 -3.76
CA GLY A 190 -16.21 3.93 -4.18
C GLY A 190 -15.14 3.25 -3.33
N PRO A 191 -13.86 3.47 -3.67
CA PRO A 191 -12.76 2.95 -2.88
C PRO A 191 -12.70 3.62 -1.50
N LEU A 192 -12.74 2.84 -0.42
CA LEU A 192 -12.66 3.35 0.96
C LEU A 192 -11.44 4.27 1.21
N ILE A 193 -10.36 4.05 0.46
CA ILE A 193 -9.15 4.86 0.52
C ILE A 193 -9.44 6.36 0.27
N MET A 194 -10.54 6.72 -0.39
CA MET A 194 -10.96 8.11 -0.61
C MET A 194 -11.15 8.92 0.67
N VAL A 195 -11.28 8.26 1.84
CA VAL A 195 -11.28 8.96 3.13
C VAL A 195 -10.02 9.81 3.34
N VAL A 196 -8.87 9.43 2.76
CA VAL A 196 -7.64 10.24 2.85
C VAL A 196 -7.79 11.62 2.21
N THR A 197 -8.59 11.74 1.14
CA THR A 197 -8.89 13.03 0.51
C THR A 197 -9.71 13.91 1.45
N PHE A 198 -10.68 13.31 2.16
CA PHE A 198 -11.43 14.01 3.21
C PHE A 198 -10.52 14.45 4.36
N VAL A 199 -9.62 13.57 4.81
CA VAL A 199 -8.61 13.90 5.83
C VAL A 199 -7.74 15.08 5.38
N GLY A 200 -7.31 15.10 4.12
CA GLY A 200 -6.61 16.24 3.53
C GLY A 200 -7.43 17.52 3.58
N PHE A 201 -8.69 17.47 3.12
CA PHE A 201 -9.59 18.63 3.13
C PHE A 201 -9.78 19.21 4.53
N VAL A 202 -10.20 18.38 5.49
CA VAL A 202 -10.46 18.84 6.86
C VAL A 202 -9.17 19.33 7.50
N GLY A 203 -8.04 18.64 7.28
CA GLY A 203 -6.75 19.09 7.78
C GLY A 203 -6.32 20.45 7.23
N GLY A 204 -6.52 20.69 5.94
CA GLY A 204 -6.24 21.98 5.30
C GLY A 204 -7.13 23.10 5.84
N TYR A 205 -8.41 22.78 6.01
CA TYR A 205 -9.41 23.69 6.56
C TYR A 205 -9.12 24.05 8.02
N THR A 206 -8.89 23.06 8.89
CA THR A 206 -8.68 23.27 10.34
C THR A 206 -7.36 23.98 10.64
N LYS A 207 -6.33 23.74 9.82
CA LYS A 207 -5.02 24.40 9.98
C LYS A 207 -4.95 25.75 9.25
N ALA A 208 -6.02 26.18 8.58
CA ALA A 208 -6.06 27.43 7.82
C ALA A 208 -4.82 27.60 6.93
N VAL A 209 -4.50 26.57 6.14
CA VAL A 209 -3.19 26.42 5.47
C VAL A 209 -2.85 27.49 4.43
N LEU A 210 -3.83 28.31 4.02
CA LEU A 210 -3.64 29.48 3.15
C LEU A 210 -3.99 30.80 3.84
N GLY A 211 -4.23 30.78 5.16
CA GLY A 211 -4.75 31.92 5.92
C GLY A 211 -6.18 31.69 6.40
N VAL A 212 -6.60 32.52 7.37
CA VAL A 212 -7.93 32.40 8.02
C VAL A 212 -9.06 32.80 7.07
N ASP A 213 -8.77 33.71 6.14
CA ASP A 213 -9.76 34.21 5.17
C ASP A 213 -10.03 33.19 4.03
N ASP A 214 -9.07 32.32 3.74
CA ASP A 214 -9.10 31.38 2.60
C ASP A 214 -9.16 29.90 3.03
N VAL A 215 -9.80 29.61 4.17
CA VAL A 215 -9.87 28.24 4.73
C VAL A 215 -10.47 27.20 3.78
N LEU A 216 -11.44 27.59 2.94
CA LEU A 216 -12.04 26.69 1.95
C LEU A 216 -11.05 26.32 0.85
N LEU A 217 -10.36 27.33 0.29
CA LEU A 217 -9.30 27.13 -0.70
C LEU A 217 -8.16 26.30 -0.12
N GLY A 218 -7.80 26.54 1.15
CA GLY A 218 -6.80 25.76 1.87
C GLY A 218 -7.20 24.28 2.01
N GLY A 219 -8.46 24.01 2.35
CA GLY A 219 -9.01 22.65 2.36
C GLY A 219 -8.96 21.99 0.98
N ILE A 220 -9.40 22.67 -0.08
CA ILE A 220 -9.38 22.13 -1.45
C ILE A 220 -7.94 21.82 -1.90
N ALA A 221 -7.01 22.75 -1.67
CA ALA A 221 -5.60 22.57 -2.02
C ALA A 221 -5.00 21.36 -1.29
N ALA A 222 -5.26 21.23 0.02
CA ALA A 222 -4.81 20.09 0.80
C ALA A 222 -5.43 18.77 0.30
N ALA A 223 -6.71 18.73 -0.03
CA ALA A 223 -7.39 17.56 -0.59
C ALA A 223 -6.75 17.11 -1.92
N CYS A 224 -6.47 18.06 -2.82
CA CYS A 224 -5.80 17.79 -4.10
C CYS A 224 -4.39 17.24 -3.89
N LEU A 225 -3.59 17.86 -3.01
CA LEU A 225 -2.22 17.42 -2.71
C LEU A 225 -2.20 16.04 -2.06
N VAL A 226 -3.03 15.81 -1.05
CA VAL A 226 -3.13 14.49 -0.39
C VAL A 226 -3.54 13.42 -1.40
N THR A 227 -4.51 13.70 -2.26
CA THR A 227 -4.92 12.77 -3.33
C THR A 227 -3.75 12.49 -4.28
N TRP A 228 -3.06 13.54 -4.74
CA TRP A 228 -1.89 13.41 -5.62
C TRP A 228 -0.81 12.52 -5.02
N PHE A 229 -0.34 12.84 -3.82
CA PHE A 229 0.75 12.13 -3.17
C PHE A 229 0.37 10.73 -2.68
N THR A 230 -0.93 10.46 -2.45
CA THR A 230 -1.40 9.11 -2.11
C THR A 230 -1.45 8.20 -3.34
N PHE A 231 -1.97 8.70 -4.47
CA PHE A 231 -2.20 7.85 -5.64
C PHE A 231 -1.03 7.81 -6.62
N LEU A 232 -0.15 8.82 -6.64
CA LEU A 232 0.98 8.87 -7.56
C LEU A 232 1.89 7.62 -7.48
N PRO A 233 2.33 7.14 -6.29
CA PRO A 233 3.13 5.92 -6.22
C PRO A 233 2.42 4.69 -6.81
N SER A 234 1.12 4.57 -6.56
CA SER A 234 0.29 3.48 -7.10
C SER A 234 0.21 3.50 -8.63
N PHE A 235 0.02 4.68 -9.23
CA PHE A 235 0.06 4.83 -10.69
C PHE A 235 1.43 4.49 -11.27
N ILE A 236 2.51 4.93 -10.62
CA ILE A 236 3.88 4.60 -11.04
C ILE A 236 4.07 3.07 -11.01
N PHE A 237 3.67 2.40 -9.93
CA PHE A 237 3.80 0.94 -9.82
C PHE A 237 2.96 0.19 -10.83
N ILE A 238 1.73 0.63 -11.13
CA ILE A 238 0.87 -0.01 -12.12
C ILE A 238 1.43 0.19 -13.53
N LEU A 239 1.83 1.41 -13.90
CA LEU A 239 2.32 1.72 -15.24
C LEU A 239 3.71 1.12 -15.51
N ALA A 240 4.59 1.10 -14.50
CA ALA A 240 5.92 0.52 -14.62
C ALA A 240 5.90 -1.01 -14.48
N GLY A 241 5.10 -1.53 -13.55
CA GLY A 241 5.06 -2.95 -13.18
C GLY A 241 4.05 -3.79 -13.96
N GLY A 242 2.92 -3.21 -14.39
CA GLY A 242 1.87 -3.91 -15.14
C GLY A 242 2.40 -4.65 -16.38
N PRO A 243 3.11 -3.97 -17.31
CA PRO A 243 3.70 -4.63 -18.48
C PRO A 243 4.70 -5.74 -18.12
N PHE A 244 5.44 -5.58 -17.02
CA PHE A 244 6.38 -6.59 -16.54
C PHE A 244 5.67 -7.84 -16.03
N ILE A 245 4.61 -7.67 -15.24
CA ILE A 245 3.82 -8.79 -14.71
C ILE A 245 3.12 -9.51 -15.85
N GLU A 246 2.51 -8.78 -16.78
CA GLU A 246 1.78 -9.36 -17.91
C GLU A 246 2.67 -10.22 -18.81
N THR A 247 3.85 -9.71 -19.17
CA THR A 247 4.80 -10.45 -20.03
C THR A 247 5.47 -11.65 -19.33
N THR A 248 5.32 -11.77 -18.02
CA THR A 248 6.07 -12.74 -17.21
C THR A 248 5.16 -13.70 -16.43
N HIS A 249 3.84 -13.53 -16.51
CA HIS A 249 2.84 -14.33 -15.79
C HIS A 249 2.97 -15.85 -16.01
N ASN A 250 3.49 -16.29 -17.16
CA ASN A 250 3.67 -17.72 -17.48
C ASN A 250 5.08 -18.28 -17.16
N LYS A 251 5.96 -17.52 -16.50
CA LYS A 251 7.33 -17.94 -16.19
C LYS A 251 7.53 -18.13 -14.68
N VAL A 252 7.63 -19.40 -14.26
CA VAL A 252 7.84 -19.80 -12.85
C VAL A 252 9.01 -19.07 -12.17
N GLY A 253 10.07 -18.76 -12.92
CA GLY A 253 11.24 -18.04 -12.39
C GLY A 253 10.96 -16.62 -11.89
N PHE A 254 9.82 -16.03 -12.22
CA PHE A 254 9.43 -14.67 -11.80
C PHE A 254 8.19 -14.63 -10.93
N THR A 255 7.25 -15.58 -11.12
CA THR A 255 6.09 -15.71 -10.23
C THR A 255 6.50 -16.22 -8.84
N ALA A 256 7.45 -17.15 -8.75
CA ALA A 256 7.93 -17.71 -7.48
C ALA A 256 8.60 -16.68 -6.53
N PRO A 257 9.46 -15.75 -7.00
CA PRO A 257 9.92 -14.62 -6.18
C PRO A 257 8.78 -13.74 -5.65
N LEU A 258 7.80 -13.40 -6.49
CA LEU A 258 6.70 -12.51 -6.12
C LEU A 258 5.78 -13.13 -5.06
N THR A 259 5.47 -14.43 -5.20
CA THR A 259 4.70 -15.18 -4.19
C THR A 259 5.48 -15.32 -2.88
N ALA A 260 6.79 -15.54 -2.95
CA ALA A 260 7.66 -15.61 -1.77
C ALA A 260 7.73 -14.27 -1.02
N ILE A 261 7.84 -13.13 -1.73
CA ILE A 261 7.74 -11.79 -1.12
C ILE A 261 6.39 -11.63 -0.42
N THR A 262 5.29 -12.01 -1.08
CA THR A 262 3.94 -11.91 -0.49
C THR A 262 3.82 -12.76 0.78
N ALA A 263 4.38 -13.97 0.79
CA ALA A 263 4.44 -14.83 1.97
C ALA A 263 5.24 -14.20 3.12
N ALA A 264 6.40 -13.62 2.82
CA ALA A 264 7.22 -12.91 3.82
C ALA A 264 6.48 -11.70 4.40
N VAL A 265 5.77 -10.94 3.57
CA VAL A 265 4.95 -9.80 4.01
C VAL A 265 3.88 -10.24 5.02
N VAL A 266 3.27 -11.43 4.85
CA VAL A 266 2.33 -11.95 5.86
C VAL A 266 2.99 -12.13 7.22
N GLY A 267 4.20 -12.70 7.27
CA GLY A 267 4.99 -12.81 8.50
C GLY A 267 5.31 -11.44 9.13
N VAL A 268 5.68 -10.46 8.31
CA VAL A 268 5.93 -9.09 8.77
C VAL A 268 4.68 -8.40 9.32
N ILE A 269 3.53 -8.58 8.67
CA ILE A 269 2.24 -8.03 9.13
C ILE A 269 1.85 -8.65 10.48
N LEU A 270 2.12 -9.95 10.70
CA LEU A 270 1.89 -10.59 12.00
C LEU A 270 2.77 -9.99 13.11
N ASN A 271 4.05 -9.68 12.82
CA ASN A 271 4.90 -8.96 13.77
C ASN A 271 4.32 -7.60 14.13
N LEU A 272 3.83 -6.86 13.13
CA LEU A 272 3.20 -5.56 13.35
C LEU A 272 1.93 -5.68 14.21
N ALA A 273 1.10 -6.69 13.97
CA ALA A 273 -0.08 -6.98 14.79
C ALA A 273 0.29 -7.28 16.26
N LEU A 274 1.31 -8.11 16.48
CA LEU A 274 1.80 -8.41 17.83
C LEU A 274 2.37 -7.18 18.52
N PHE A 275 3.12 -6.34 17.79
CA PHE A 275 3.62 -5.09 18.32
C PHE A 275 2.46 -4.19 18.80
N PHE A 276 1.41 -4.02 18.00
CA PHE A 276 0.24 -3.22 18.40
C PHE A 276 -0.59 -3.86 19.54
N TYR A 277 -0.54 -5.19 19.68
CA TYR A 277 -1.22 -5.89 20.76
C TYR A 277 -0.44 -5.79 22.10
N LEU A 278 0.90 -5.82 22.04
CA LEU A 278 1.78 -5.83 23.22
C LEU A 278 2.15 -4.42 23.72
N ALA A 279 2.09 -3.40 22.86
CA ALA A 279 2.45 -2.01 23.18
C ALA A 279 1.31 -1.23 23.85
#